data_AF-A0A495D2M8-F1
#
_entry.id   AF-A0A495D2M8-F1
#
_cell.length_a   1.000
_cell.length_b   1.000
_cell.length_c   1.000
_cell.angle_alpha   90.00
_cell.angle_beta   90.00
_cell.angle_gamma   90.00
#
_symmetry.space_group_name_H-M   'P 1'
#
loop_
_entity.id
_entity.type
_entity.pdbx_description
1 polymer ?
#
loop_
_entity_poly.entity_id
_entity_poly.type
_entity_poly.pdbx_seq_one_letter_code
_entity_poly.pdbx_strand_id
1 'polypeptide(L)'
;MKIWIALPALALLAACSSEQGSTINTGFSEDNLASSDACFAETPSTLLEPGQTLLETGPAGLTRVSWSLNGETGDVILAVSDLDQTTKTAMDAANADFYRAAGQQHSHTTDAVIYHRSMDGSFCTVVKDQPTGQALVDAITNLPAATQPSE
;
A
#
# COMPACT_ATOMS: atom_id res chain seq x y z
N MET A 1 -26.40 -52.60 -39.15
CA MET A 1 -27.71 -52.13 -38.63
C MET A 1 -27.62 -52.04 -37.11
N LYS A 2 -27.97 -50.87 -36.53
CA LYS A 2 -28.68 -50.65 -35.23
C LYS A 2 -28.08 -51.30 -33.94
N ILE A 3 -27.83 -50.64 -32.80
CA ILE A 3 -28.46 -49.49 -32.12
C ILE A 3 -27.47 -48.90 -31.09
N TRP A 4 -27.59 -47.59 -30.86
CA TRP A 4 -26.98 -46.79 -29.80
C TRP A 4 -27.75 -46.91 -28.48
N ILE A 5 -27.07 -46.85 -27.33
CA ILE A 5 -27.53 -46.47 -25.96
C ILE A 5 -26.25 -46.57 -25.10
N ALA A 6 -25.87 -45.71 -24.16
CA ALA A 6 -26.19 -44.36 -23.72
C ALA A 6 -25.09 -44.02 -22.68
N LEU A 7 -24.69 -42.76 -22.56
CA LEU A 7 -23.90 -42.30 -21.41
C LEU A 7 -24.70 -42.49 -20.11
N PRO A 8 -23.99 -42.72 -18.99
CA PRO A 8 -24.12 -41.75 -17.91
C PRO A 8 -22.76 -41.21 -17.44
N ALA A 9 -22.85 -39.95 -17.00
CA ALA A 9 -21.80 -39.12 -16.43
C ALA A 9 -21.45 -39.52 -14.97
N LEU A 10 -20.48 -38.78 -14.42
CA LEU A 10 -19.96 -38.71 -13.03
C LEU A 10 -18.66 -39.51 -12.84
N ALA A 11 -17.50 -38.91 -13.12
CA ALA A 11 -16.78 -37.97 -12.24
C ALA A 11 -16.34 -38.62 -10.93
N LEU A 12 -15.04 -38.90 -10.77
CA LEU A 12 -14.34 -38.98 -9.49
C LEU A 12 -12.82 -39.01 -9.72
N LEU A 13 -12.23 -37.83 -9.62
CA LEU A 13 -11.00 -37.56 -8.86
C LEU A 13 -9.84 -38.56 -9.05
N ALA A 14 -9.13 -38.45 -10.17
CA ALA A 14 -7.69 -38.71 -10.10
C ALA A 14 -7.06 -37.53 -9.38
N ALA A 15 -6.93 -37.67 -8.06
CA ALA A 15 -6.18 -36.78 -7.21
C ALA A 15 -4.75 -36.65 -7.78
N CYS A 16 -4.43 -35.48 -8.31
CA CYS A 16 -3.06 -35.03 -8.45
C CYS A 16 -2.47 -34.84 -7.05
N SER A 17 -2.08 -35.94 -6.40
CA SER A 17 -1.17 -35.88 -5.27
C SER A 17 0.24 -35.66 -5.81
N SER A 18 0.50 -34.46 -6.31
CA SER A 18 1.84 -33.93 -6.22
C SER A 18 1.99 -33.45 -4.79
N GLU A 19 2.65 -34.25 -3.95
CA GLU A 19 3.40 -33.74 -2.80
C GLU A 19 4.52 -32.85 -3.33
N GLN A 20 4.15 -31.70 -3.89
CA GLN A 20 5.01 -30.55 -3.85
C GLN A 20 4.86 -30.06 -2.42
N GLY A 21 5.74 -30.58 -1.56
CA GLY A 21 6.19 -29.87 -0.38
C GLY A 21 6.67 -28.50 -0.85
N SER A 22 5.71 -27.59 -0.99
CA SER A 22 5.97 -26.18 -1.12
C SER A 22 6.47 -25.80 0.25
N THR A 23 7.78 -25.92 0.45
CA THR A 23 8.49 -24.92 1.22
C THR A 23 8.25 -23.61 0.48
N ILE A 24 7.08 -23.01 0.73
CA ILE A 24 6.96 -21.57 0.68
C ILE A 24 8.01 -21.13 1.69
N ASN A 25 9.21 -20.86 1.20
CA ASN A 25 10.12 -19.99 1.89
C ASN A 25 9.31 -18.70 1.97
N THR A 26 8.75 -18.41 3.15
CA THR A 26 7.85 -17.27 3.37
C THR A 26 8.58 -15.94 3.19
N GLY A 27 9.80 -15.92 2.62
CA GLY A 27 10.59 -14.73 2.33
C GLY A 27 10.90 -13.90 3.56
N PHE A 28 10.45 -14.33 4.73
CA PHE A 28 10.59 -13.65 5.99
C PHE A 28 11.94 -14.04 6.56
N SER A 29 12.95 -13.30 6.14
CA SER A 29 14.24 -13.24 6.80
C SER A 29 14.23 -11.97 7.63
N GLU A 30 14.37 -12.12 8.96
CA GLU A 30 14.54 -10.99 9.87
C GLU A 30 15.75 -10.11 9.46
N ASP A 31 16.73 -10.71 8.76
CA ASP A 31 17.93 -10.03 8.25
C ASP A 31 17.67 -9.16 7.01
N ASN A 32 16.53 -9.32 6.33
CA ASN A 32 16.14 -8.55 5.14
C ASN A 32 14.97 -7.59 5.40
N LEU A 33 14.74 -7.23 6.66
CA LEU A 33 13.76 -6.21 7.01
C LEU A 33 14.36 -4.83 6.73
N ALA A 34 14.25 -4.39 5.47
CA ALA A 34 14.46 -3.00 5.14
C ALA A 34 13.58 -2.15 6.07
N SER A 35 14.22 -1.24 6.81
CA SER A 35 13.55 -0.31 7.71
C SER A 35 13.80 1.11 7.22
N SER A 36 12.88 2.01 7.56
CA SER A 36 13.03 3.43 7.28
C SER A 36 12.80 4.19 8.57
N ASP A 37 13.80 4.96 9.01
CA ASP A 37 13.71 5.81 10.20
C ASP A 37 12.58 6.84 10.07
N ALA A 38 12.20 7.19 8.83
CA ALA A 38 11.08 8.07 8.53
C ALA A 38 9.76 7.55 9.13
N CYS A 39 9.55 6.22 9.20
CA CYS A 39 8.33 5.64 9.79
C CYS A 39 8.21 5.86 11.32
N PHE A 40 9.25 6.38 11.98
CA PHE A 40 9.27 6.60 13.43
C PHE A 40 9.45 8.07 13.80
N ALA A 41 9.57 8.95 12.79
CA ALA A 41 9.86 10.36 13.00
C ALA A 41 8.60 11.20 13.12
N GLU A 42 8.70 12.29 13.88
CA GLU A 42 7.66 13.33 13.92
C GLU A 42 7.59 14.12 12.60
N THR A 43 8.72 14.25 11.90
CA THR A 43 8.83 14.93 10.60
C THR A 43 9.51 14.01 9.58
N PRO A 44 8.80 12.98 9.06
CA PRO A 44 9.40 11.95 8.22
C PRO A 44 10.11 12.47 6.97
N SER A 45 9.63 13.57 6.38
CA SER A 45 10.23 14.14 5.15
C SER A 45 11.73 14.45 5.28
N THR A 46 12.21 14.76 6.48
CA THR A 46 13.64 15.06 6.76
C THR A 46 14.55 13.83 6.72
N LEU A 47 13.96 12.63 6.81
CA LEU A 47 14.66 11.35 6.81
C LEU A 47 14.44 10.55 5.53
N LEU A 48 13.59 11.05 4.62
CA LEU A 48 13.38 10.44 3.32
C LEU A 48 14.53 10.79 2.38
N GLU A 49 15.07 9.76 1.72
CA GLU A 49 16.04 9.98 0.65
C GLU A 49 15.33 10.58 -0.58
N PRO A 50 16.06 11.31 -1.45
CA PRO A 50 15.49 11.82 -2.69
C PRO A 50 14.83 10.71 -3.53
N GLY A 51 13.61 10.97 -4.02
CA GLY A 51 12.81 10.01 -4.76
C GLY A 51 11.89 9.15 -3.90
N GLN A 52 11.89 9.33 -2.57
CA GLN A 52 11.06 8.55 -1.66
C GLN A 52 9.78 9.28 -1.26
N THR A 53 8.75 8.48 -0.99
CA THR A 53 7.48 8.95 -0.44
C THR A 53 6.98 7.96 0.59
N LEU A 54 6.48 8.49 1.70
CA LEU A 54 5.91 7.77 2.81
C LEU A 54 4.40 8.05 2.88
N LEU A 55 3.62 6.98 2.98
CA LEU A 55 2.22 7.00 3.34
C LEU A 55 2.03 6.22 4.63
N GLU A 56 1.56 6.90 5.67
CA GLU A 56 1.22 6.31 6.95
C GLU A 56 -0.29 6.44 7.20
N THR A 57 -0.91 5.34 7.60
CA THR A 57 -2.29 5.31 8.10
C THR A 57 -2.26 4.93 9.57
N GLY A 58 -2.60 5.88 10.43
CA GLY A 58 -2.56 5.74 11.88
C GLY A 58 -3.90 5.33 12.50
N PRO A 59 -3.91 4.97 13.79
CA PRO A 59 -5.14 4.79 14.55
C PRO A 59 -5.97 6.09 14.54
N ALA A 60 -7.28 5.96 14.76
CA ALA A 60 -8.25 7.07 14.70
C ALA A 60 -8.41 7.74 13.32
N GLY A 61 -7.92 7.12 12.23
CA GLY A 61 -8.14 7.63 10.87
C GLY A 61 -7.25 8.81 10.51
N LEU A 62 -6.06 8.89 11.11
CA LEU A 62 -5.02 9.81 10.66
C LEU A 62 -4.35 9.23 9.41
N THR A 63 -4.17 10.06 8.40
CA THR A 63 -3.34 9.76 7.23
C THR A 63 -2.22 10.79 7.17
N ARG A 64 -0.97 10.33 7.14
CA ARG A 64 0.19 11.18 6.92
C ARG A 64 0.83 10.83 5.59
N VAL A 65 1.14 11.85 4.80
CA VAL A 65 1.89 11.74 3.56
C VAL A 65 3.11 12.63 3.67
N SER A 66 4.29 12.02 3.51
CA SER A 66 5.57 12.72 3.58
C SER A 66 6.39 12.40 2.34
N TRP A 67 7.13 13.36 1.82
CA TRP A 67 7.86 13.16 0.56
C TRP A 67 9.20 13.89 0.53
N SER A 68 10.10 13.36 -0.31
CA SER A 68 11.35 13.99 -0.74
C SER A 68 11.45 13.79 -2.25
N LEU A 69 10.86 14.69 -3.03
CA LEU A 69 10.68 14.55 -4.49
C LEU A 69 11.09 15.83 -5.19
N ASN A 70 11.76 15.72 -6.34
CA ASN A 70 12.15 16.86 -7.18
C ASN A 70 12.95 17.98 -6.47
N GLY A 71 13.66 17.64 -5.39
CA GLY A 71 14.41 18.63 -4.58
C GLY A 71 13.57 19.36 -3.53
N GLU A 72 12.29 18.98 -3.37
CA GLU A 72 11.39 19.49 -2.34
C GLU A 72 11.07 18.41 -1.32
N THR A 73 10.85 18.83 -0.07
CA THR A 73 10.38 17.98 1.02
C THR A 73 9.08 18.53 1.57
N GLY A 74 8.21 17.65 2.05
CA GLY A 74 6.97 18.08 2.69
C GLY A 74 6.31 16.98 3.49
N ASP A 75 5.47 17.40 4.43
CA ASP A 75 4.63 16.55 5.27
C ASP A 75 3.22 17.12 5.28
N VAL A 76 2.24 16.25 5.07
CA VAL A 76 0.80 16.55 5.19
C VAL A 76 0.17 15.53 6.12
N ILE A 77 -0.61 16.01 7.08
CA ILE A 77 -1.40 15.18 7.99
C ILE A 77 -2.88 15.52 7.77
N LEU A 78 -3.68 14.49 7.52
CA LEU A 78 -5.12 14.57 7.31
C LEU A 78 -5.81 13.71 8.37
N ALA A 79 -6.76 14.30 9.09
CA ALA A 79 -7.64 13.57 9.97
C ALA A 79 -8.96 13.29 9.25
N VAL A 80 -9.31 12.01 9.08
CA VAL A 80 -10.57 11.60 8.42
C VAL A 80 -11.81 12.24 9.08
N SER A 81 -11.76 12.54 10.37
CA SER A 81 -12.84 13.23 11.09
C SER A 81 -13.15 14.63 10.58
N ASP A 82 -12.17 15.27 9.94
CA ASP A 82 -12.24 16.68 9.54
C ASP A 82 -12.54 16.83 8.05
N LEU A 83 -12.63 15.70 7.32
CA LEU A 83 -12.89 15.67 5.89
C LEU A 83 -14.38 15.49 5.61
N ASP A 84 -14.92 16.26 4.67
CA ASP A 84 -16.22 15.93 4.09
C ASP A 84 -16.15 14.62 3.29
N GLN A 85 -17.30 14.04 2.99
CA GLN A 85 -17.37 12.74 2.32
C GLN A 85 -16.69 12.75 0.94
N THR A 86 -16.73 13.88 0.21
CA THR A 86 -16.11 13.99 -1.11
C THR A 86 -14.59 13.95 -0.99
N THR A 87 -14.03 14.77 -0.09
CA THR A 87 -12.59 14.82 0.16
C THR A 87 -12.08 13.51 0.74
N LYS A 88 -12.83 12.88 1.67
CA LYS A 88 -12.50 11.56 2.20
C LYS A 88 -12.42 10.51 1.09
N THR A 89 -13.42 10.45 0.20
CA THR A 89 -13.42 9.48 -0.90
C THR A 89 -12.26 9.70 -1.86
N ALA A 90 -11.90 10.95 -2.16
CA ALA A 90 -10.74 11.27 -2.98
C ALA A 90 -9.42 10.84 -2.31
N MET A 91 -9.28 11.10 -1.01
CA MET A 91 -8.10 10.67 -0.23
C MET A 91 -8.00 9.13 -0.18
N ASP A 92 -9.10 8.43 0.09
CA ASP A 92 -9.13 6.97 0.11
C ASP A 92 -8.73 6.37 -1.25
N ALA A 93 -9.18 6.98 -2.36
CA ALA A 93 -8.79 6.57 -3.70
C ALA A 93 -7.29 6.78 -3.95
N ALA A 94 -6.73 7.92 -3.57
CA ALA A 94 -5.30 8.21 -3.68
C ALA A 94 -4.45 7.20 -2.87
N ASN A 95 -4.85 6.92 -1.63
CA ASN A 95 -4.19 5.93 -0.78
C ASN A 95 -4.25 4.53 -1.40
N ALA A 96 -5.43 4.12 -1.91
CA ALA A 96 -5.61 2.82 -2.54
C ALA A 96 -4.74 2.67 -3.80
N ASP A 97 -4.66 3.71 -4.63
CA ASP A 97 -3.82 3.70 -5.82
C ASP A 97 -2.33 3.64 -5.48
N PHE A 98 -1.89 4.35 -4.45
CA PHE A 98 -0.52 4.26 -3.94
C PHE A 98 -0.20 2.85 -3.44
N TYR A 99 -1.05 2.26 -2.59
CA TYR A 99 -0.83 0.91 -2.08
C TYR A 99 -0.87 -0.15 -3.19
N ARG A 100 -1.73 0.03 -4.20
CA ARG A 100 -1.77 -0.85 -5.37
C ARG A 100 -0.46 -0.77 -6.16
N ALA A 101 0.07 0.43 -6.40
CA ALA A 101 1.35 0.61 -7.09
C ALA A 101 2.53 0.04 -6.26
N ALA A 102 2.54 0.31 -4.96
CA ALA A 102 3.52 -0.24 -4.02
C ALA A 102 3.50 -1.78 -4.01
N GLY A 103 2.31 -2.39 -4.01
CA GLY A 103 2.17 -3.85 -4.10
C GLY A 103 2.70 -4.45 -5.41
N GLN A 104 2.64 -3.71 -6.53
CA GLN A 104 3.20 -4.15 -7.81
C GLN A 104 4.73 -4.06 -7.87
N GLN A 105 5.32 -3.19 -7.06
CA GLN A 105 6.77 -2.95 -7.00
C GLN A 105 7.47 -3.74 -5.89
N HIS A 106 6.70 -4.24 -4.91
CA HIS A 106 7.26 -4.95 -3.78
C HIS A 106 7.98 -6.24 -4.23
N SER A 107 9.23 -6.36 -3.78
CA SER A 107 10.04 -7.56 -3.97
C SER A 107 10.81 -7.85 -2.69
N HIS A 108 10.91 -9.12 -2.30
CA HIS A 108 11.69 -9.53 -1.12
C HIS A 108 13.21 -9.39 -1.31
N THR A 109 13.66 -9.05 -2.52
CA THR A 109 15.07 -8.90 -2.85
C THR A 109 15.46 -7.45 -3.11
N THR A 110 14.51 -6.51 -3.06
CA THR A 110 14.77 -5.09 -3.28
C THR A 110 14.05 -4.25 -2.23
N ASP A 111 14.72 -3.21 -1.75
CA ASP A 111 14.11 -2.26 -0.80
C ASP A 111 13.26 -1.21 -1.51
N ALA A 112 12.68 -1.54 -2.68
CA ALA A 112 11.90 -0.61 -3.48
C ALA A 112 10.64 -0.16 -2.73
N VAL A 113 10.10 -1.03 -1.87
CA VAL A 113 8.97 -0.73 -1.00
C VAL A 113 9.23 -1.29 0.38
N ILE A 114 9.13 -0.43 1.40
CA ILE A 114 9.30 -0.77 2.81
C ILE A 114 7.94 -0.68 3.49
N TYR A 115 7.56 -1.72 4.21
CA TYR A 115 6.34 -1.76 5.02
C TYR A 115 6.72 -1.84 6.50
N HIS A 116 6.17 -0.95 7.31
CA HIS A 116 6.31 -1.00 8.76
C HIS A 116 4.94 -0.94 9.43
N ARG A 117 4.73 -1.82 10.42
CA ARG A 117 3.53 -1.81 11.26
C ARG A 117 3.94 -1.64 12.71
N SER A 118 3.49 -0.54 13.31
CA SER A 118 3.77 -0.19 14.70
C SER A 118 2.79 -0.88 15.66
N MET A 119 3.16 -0.91 16.94
CA MET A 119 2.35 -1.53 17.99
C MET A 119 1.01 -0.82 18.25
N ASP A 120 0.93 0.49 17.98
CA ASP A 120 -0.31 1.27 18.08
C ASP A 120 -1.29 1.02 16.91
N GLY A 121 -0.89 0.18 15.96
CA GLY A 121 -1.70 -0.20 14.81
C GLY A 121 -1.45 0.66 13.56
N SER A 122 -0.56 1.65 13.61
CA SER A 122 -0.21 2.44 12.42
C SER A 122 0.48 1.58 11.38
N PHE A 123 0.23 1.90 10.11
CA PHE A 123 0.83 1.23 8.96
C PHE A 123 1.54 2.25 8.09
N CYS A 124 2.86 2.21 8.11
CA CYS A 124 3.75 3.04 7.31
C CYS A 124 4.21 2.28 6.07
N THR A 125 4.18 2.94 4.91
CA THR A 125 4.70 2.43 3.65
C THR A 125 5.60 3.47 3.02
N VAL A 126 6.86 3.10 2.75
CA VAL A 126 7.80 3.93 2.00
C VAL A 126 8.02 3.32 0.62
N VAL A 127 7.81 4.12 -0.42
CA VAL A 127 8.06 3.73 -1.81
C VAL A 127 9.25 4.53 -2.34
N LYS A 128 10.23 3.85 -2.92
CA LYS A 128 11.45 4.42 -3.54
C LYS A 128 11.29 4.57 -5.06
N ASP A 129 10.08 4.94 -5.49
CA ASP A 129 9.72 5.17 -6.89
C ASP A 129 9.09 6.56 -7.02
N GLN A 130 9.82 7.47 -7.65
CA GLN A 130 9.45 8.88 -7.77
C GLN A 130 8.13 9.09 -8.52
N PRO A 131 7.82 8.42 -9.64
CA PRO A 131 6.52 8.55 -10.29
C PRO A 131 5.34 8.15 -9.39
N THR A 132 5.47 7.05 -8.65
CA THR A 132 4.44 6.59 -7.71
C THR A 132 4.24 7.59 -6.56
N GLY A 133 5.35 8.08 -6.00
CA GLY A 133 5.32 9.12 -4.97
C GLY A 133 4.67 10.40 -5.45
N GLN A 134 5.04 10.88 -6.64
CA GLN A 134 4.50 12.10 -7.23
C GLN A 134 2.99 12.01 -7.44
N ALA A 135 2.50 10.88 -7.94
CA ALA A 135 1.07 10.68 -8.15
C ALA A 135 0.26 10.80 -6.83
N LEU A 136 0.79 10.30 -5.72
CA LEU A 136 0.16 10.48 -4.40
C LEU A 136 0.22 11.94 -3.95
N VAL A 137 1.38 12.59 -4.04
CA VAL A 137 1.54 13.99 -3.61
C VAL A 137 0.64 14.91 -4.42
N ASP A 138 0.55 14.72 -5.73
CA ASP A 138 -0.36 15.48 -6.61
C ASP A 138 -1.82 15.25 -6.19
N ALA A 139 -2.23 14.01 -5.92
CA ALA A 139 -3.60 13.72 -5.50
C ALA A 139 -3.96 14.36 -4.15
N ILE A 140 -3.03 14.34 -3.19
CA ILE A 140 -3.23 14.89 -1.84
C ILE A 140 -3.26 16.42 -1.85
N THR A 141 -2.34 17.05 -2.57
CA THR A 141 -2.25 18.52 -2.66
C THR A 141 -3.38 19.15 -3.47
N ASN A 142 -4.03 18.38 -4.35
CA ASN A 142 -5.19 18.80 -5.12
C ASN A 142 -6.53 18.28 -4.56
N LEU A 143 -6.55 17.80 -3.32
CA LEU A 143 -7.80 17.40 -2.68
C LEU A 143 -8.81 18.57 -2.68
N PRO A 144 -10.10 18.29 -2.87
CA PRO A 144 -11.13 19.32 -2.75
C PRO A 144 -11.02 19.99 -1.38
N ALA A 145 -10.99 21.33 -1.38
CA ALA A 145 -11.00 22.08 -0.13
C ALA A 145 -12.22 21.64 0.69
N ALA A 146 -11.98 21.22 1.94
CA ALA A 146 -13.06 20.86 2.84
C ALA A 146 -14.02 22.05 2.92
N THR A 147 -15.23 21.86 2.42
CA THR A 147 -16.22 22.94 2.47
C THR A 147 -16.61 23.07 3.93
N GLN A 148 -16.15 24.13 4.60
CA GLN A 148 -16.54 24.37 5.99
C GLN A 148 -18.07 24.47 6.06
N PRO A 149 -18.73 23.79 7.01
CA PRO A 149 -20.15 24.00 7.22
C PRO A 149 -20.35 25.47 7.56
N SER A 150 -21.22 26.13 6.81
CA SER A 150 -21.68 27.48 7.12
C SER A 150 -22.37 27.43 8.49
N GLU A 151 -21.91 28.25 9.43
CA GLU A 151 -22.52 28.44 10.76
C GLU A 151 -24.02 28.78 10.69
#